data_AF-A0A7V9FVV1-F1
#
_entry.id   AF-A0A7V9FVV1-F1
#
_cell.length_a   1.000
_cell.length_b   1.000
_cell.length_c   1.000
_cell.angle_alpha   90.00
_cell.angle_beta   90.00
_cell.angle_gamma   90.00
#
_symmetry.space_group_name_H-M   'P 1'
#
loop_
_entity.id
_entity.type
_entity.pdbx_description
1 polymer ?
#
loop_
_entity_poly.entity_id
_entity_poly.type
_entity_poly.pdbx_seq_one_letter_code
_entity_poly.pdbx_strand_id
1 'polypeptide(L)'
;MTAAHSFELPPHSGAPAEAIDAAVDGQVVYLMRDGEPIAAVVPTDVATAGAAAIEALEEAEDIRAARAALADRALRVPLSEVLAEYADDLAAYPDVDAR
;
A
#
# COMPACT_ATOMS: atom_id res chain seq x y z
N MET A 1 6.99 -6.82 24.83
CA MET A 1 5.85 -7.41 24.11
C MET A 1 4.60 -6.72 24.59
N THR A 2 4.10 -5.74 23.85
CA THR A 2 2.76 -5.20 24.07
C THR A 2 1.75 -6.26 23.59
N ALA A 3 0.80 -6.64 24.45
CA ALA A 3 -0.23 -7.58 24.07
C ALA A 3 -1.10 -6.93 22.99
N ALA A 4 -1.27 -7.57 21.83
CA ALA A 4 -2.19 -7.08 20.83
C ALA A 4 -3.61 -7.08 21.43
N HIS A 5 -4.22 -5.90 21.50
CA HIS A 5 -5.62 -5.78 21.91
C HIS A 5 -6.51 -6.01 20.69
N SER A 6 -7.57 -6.79 20.88
CA SER A 6 -8.52 -7.12 19.84
C SER A 6 -9.94 -6.98 20.36
N PHE A 7 -10.82 -6.41 19.53
CA PHE A 7 -12.24 -6.28 19.83
C PHE A 7 -13.07 -6.92 18.73
N GLU A 8 -13.94 -7.85 19.10
CA GLU A 8 -14.96 -8.40 18.21
C GLU A 8 -16.08 -7.38 18.01
N LEU A 9 -16.39 -7.07 16.75
CA LEU A 9 -17.37 -6.07 16.40
C LEU A 9 -18.70 -6.69 15.98
N PRO A 10 -19.82 -6.24 16.57
CA PRO A 10 -21.12 -6.50 16.01
C PRO A 10 -21.23 -6.04 14.53
N PRO A 11 -22.15 -6.64 13.75
CA PRO A 11 -22.44 -6.15 12.40
C PRO A 11 -22.80 -4.66 12.41
N HIS A 12 -22.22 -3.91 11.48
CA HIS A 12 -22.45 -2.47 11.30
C HIS A 12 -22.10 -1.56 12.49
N SER A 13 -21.32 -2.04 13.47
CA SER A 13 -20.80 -1.18 14.54
C SER A 13 -19.51 -0.47 14.13
N GLY A 14 -19.28 0.70 14.74
CA GLY A 14 -17.98 1.37 14.70
C GLY A 14 -16.99 0.78 15.71
N ALA A 15 -15.79 1.37 15.76
CA ALA A 15 -14.80 1.06 16.77
C ALA A 15 -15.30 1.48 18.17
N PRO A 16 -15.15 0.66 19.21
CA PRO A 16 -15.50 1.02 20.58
C PRO A 16 -14.54 2.08 21.13
N ALA A 17 -14.99 2.88 22.10
CA ALA A 17 -14.19 3.95 22.68
C ALA A 17 -12.89 3.41 23.33
N GLU A 18 -12.98 2.24 23.96
CA GLU A 18 -11.85 1.55 24.58
C GLU A 18 -10.75 1.17 23.58
N ALA A 19 -11.13 0.88 22.32
CA ALA A 19 -10.16 0.63 21.26
C ALA A 19 -9.44 1.92 20.84
N ILE A 20 -10.15 3.06 20.87
CA ILE A 20 -9.56 4.37 20.56
C ILE A 20 -8.60 4.78 21.68
N ASP A 21 -9.02 4.66 22.94
CA ASP A 21 -8.19 5.01 24.10
C ASP A 21 -6.91 4.15 24.15
N ALA A 22 -7.04 2.85 23.95
CA ALA A 22 -5.88 1.96 23.87
C ALA A 22 -4.95 2.32 22.70
N ALA A 23 -5.49 2.75 21.57
CA ALA A 23 -4.69 3.21 20.44
C ALA A 23 -3.94 4.51 20.76
N VAL A 24 -4.58 5.46 21.45
CA VAL A 24 -3.95 6.70 21.94
C VAL A 24 -2.78 6.40 22.89
N ASP A 25 -2.90 5.35 23.70
CA ASP A 25 -1.81 4.84 24.56
C ASP A 25 -0.71 4.07 23.80
N GLY A 26 -0.72 4.14 22.47
CA GLY A 26 0.31 3.58 21.58
C GLY A 26 0.14 2.08 21.31
N GLN A 27 -1.02 1.50 21.61
CA GLN A 27 -1.32 0.13 21.18
C GLN A 27 -1.82 0.12 19.72
N VAL A 28 -1.56 -0.97 19.01
CA VAL A 28 -2.31 -1.29 17.79
C VAL A 28 -3.47 -2.18 18.19
N VAL A 29 -4.69 -1.75 17.89
CA VAL A 29 -5.89 -2.49 18.28
C VAL A 29 -6.56 -3.07 17.04
N TYR A 30 -6.70 -4.39 16.98
CA TYR A 30 -7.38 -5.06 15.87
C TYR A 30 -8.89 -5.10 16.11
N LEU A 31 -9.64 -4.73 15.08
CA LEU A 31 -11.08 -4.87 15.03
C LEU A 31 -11.41 -6.15 14.27
N MET A 32 -12.09 -7.06 14.95
CA MET A 32 -12.37 -8.42 14.48
C MET A 32 -13.84 -8.53 14.05
N ARG A 33 -14.12 -9.40 13.08
CA ARG A 33 -15.45 -9.88 12.73
C ARG A 33 -15.40 -11.35 12.40
N ASP A 34 -16.25 -12.14 13.05
CA ASP A 34 -16.31 -13.59 12.92
C ASP A 34 -14.95 -14.26 13.18
N GLY A 35 -14.16 -13.67 14.10
CA GLY A 35 -12.81 -14.13 14.43
C GLY A 35 -11.71 -13.69 13.46
N GLU A 36 -12.03 -12.92 12.42
CA GLU A 36 -11.06 -12.40 11.44
C GLU A 36 -10.79 -10.90 11.63
N PRO A 37 -9.54 -10.44 11.51
CA PRO A 37 -9.23 -9.01 11.58
C PRO A 37 -9.71 -8.31 10.31
N ILE A 38 -10.58 -7.30 10.46
CA ILE A 38 -11.13 -6.52 9.35
C ILE A 38 -10.57 -5.09 9.28
N ALA A 39 -10.04 -4.57 10.39
CA ALA A 39 -9.43 -3.25 10.48
C ALA A 39 -8.50 -3.16 11.69
N ALA A 40 -7.71 -2.09 11.76
CA ALA A 40 -6.92 -1.74 12.94
C ALA A 40 -7.16 -0.27 13.31
N VAL A 41 -7.18 0.02 14.61
CA VAL A 41 -7.19 1.38 15.16
C VAL A 41 -5.77 1.72 15.59
N VAL A 42 -5.28 2.84 15.06
CA VAL A 42 -3.97 3.40 15.37
C VAL A 42 -4.07 4.92 15.40
N PRO A 43 -3.18 5.60 16.14
CA PRO A 43 -3.02 7.05 16.03
C PRO A 43 -2.72 7.49 14.58
N THR A 44 -3.27 8.64 14.18
CA THR A 44 -3.15 9.16 12.81
C THR A 44 -1.69 9.45 12.43
N ASP A 45 -0.90 9.95 13.38
CA ASP A 45 0.54 10.19 13.20
C ASP A 45 1.31 8.89 12.95
N VAL A 46 1.00 7.82 13.68
CA VAL A 46 1.57 6.47 13.45
C VAL A 46 1.16 5.94 12.08
N ALA A 47 -0.12 6.05 11.69
CA ALA A 47 -0.58 5.63 10.37
C ALA A 47 0.14 6.38 9.24
N THR A 48 0.26 7.70 9.39
CA THR A 48 0.91 8.57 8.40
C THR A 48 2.40 8.27 8.30
N ALA A 49 3.09 8.15 9.43
CA ALA A 49 4.51 7.81 9.47
C ALA A 49 4.78 6.42 8.88
N GLY A 50 3.92 5.44 9.16
CA GLY A 50 4.01 4.10 8.60
C GLY A 50 3.85 4.09 7.08
N ALA A 51 2.84 4.79 6.55
CA ALA A 51 2.63 4.94 5.12
C ALA A 51 3.83 5.59 4.42
N ALA A 52 4.32 6.72 4.96
CA ALA A 52 5.49 7.41 4.42
C ALA A 52 6.78 6.56 4.49
N ALA A 53 6.93 5.73 5.54
CA ALA A 53 8.07 4.83 5.65
C ALA A 53 8.04 3.72 4.60
N ILE A 54 6.87 3.16 4.29
CA ILE A 54 6.71 2.16 3.23
C ILE A 54 7.01 2.79 1.88
N GLU A 55 6.43 3.95 1.57
CA GLU A 55 6.69 4.69 0.32
C GLU A 55 8.19 4.99 0.14
N ALA A 56 8.88 5.43 1.20
CA ALA A 56 10.31 5.69 1.14
C ALA A 56 11.15 4.42 0.89
N LEU A 57 10.72 3.26 1.39
CA LEU A 57 11.37 1.98 1.13
C LEU A 57 11.14 1.51 -0.31
N GLU A 58 9.93 1.67 -0.82
CA GLU A 58 9.58 1.37 -2.22
C GLU A 58 10.41 2.24 -3.18
N GLU A 59 10.43 3.56 -2.97
CA GLU A 59 11.23 4.49 -3.77
C GLU A 59 12.72 4.14 -3.75
N ALA A 60 13.26 3.79 -2.58
CA ALA A 60 14.66 3.39 -2.46
C ALA A 60 14.98 2.11 -3.27
N GLU A 61 14.06 1.15 -3.30
CA GLU A 61 14.20 -0.07 -4.08
C GLU A 61 14.07 0.21 -5.58
N ASP A 62 13.12 1.06 -6.00
CA ASP A 62 12.95 1.46 -7.40
C ASP A 62 14.19 2.19 -7.94
N ILE A 63 14.73 3.13 -7.17
CA ILE A 63 15.99 3.80 -7.52
C ILE A 63 17.12 2.77 -7.65
N ARG A 64 17.19 1.79 -6.75
CA ARG A 64 18.21 0.74 -6.81
C ARG A 64 18.05 -0.11 -8.06
N ALA A 65 16.84 -0.54 -8.39
CA ALA A 65 16.52 -1.31 -9.57
C ALA A 65 16.84 -0.53 -10.86
N ALA A 66 16.46 0.74 -10.94
CA ALA A 66 16.77 1.62 -12.07
C ALA A 66 18.28 1.79 -12.27
N ARG A 67 19.04 2.00 -11.18
CA ARG A 67 20.50 2.07 -11.24
C ARG A 67 21.13 0.76 -11.70
N ALA A 68 20.62 -0.38 -11.23
CA ALA A 68 21.09 -1.69 -11.66
C ALA A 68 20.82 -1.91 -13.16
N ALA A 69 19.63 -1.57 -13.63
CA ALA A 69 19.25 -1.66 -15.05
C ALA A 69 20.09 -0.74 -15.95
N LEU A 70 20.44 0.46 -15.49
CA LEU A 70 21.34 1.36 -16.22
C LEU A 70 22.79 0.88 -16.26
N ALA A 71 23.26 0.23 -15.19
CA ALA A 71 24.59 -0.34 -15.11
C ALA A 71 24.72 -1.62 -15.93
N ASP A 72 23.63 -2.38 -16.05
CA ASP A 72 23.53 -3.50 -16.97
C ASP A 72 23.56 -2.97 -18.41
N ARG A 73 24.41 -3.56 -19.25
CA ARG A 73 24.48 -3.22 -20.68
C ARG A 73 23.39 -3.95 -21.45
N ALA A 74 22.17 -3.90 -20.93
CA ALA A 74 21.03 -4.60 -21.47
C ALA A 74 20.75 -4.18 -22.93
N LEU A 75 20.03 -5.05 -23.64
CA LEU A 75 19.65 -4.84 -25.03
C LEU A 75 18.91 -3.50 -25.15
N ARG A 76 19.40 -2.61 -26.02
CA ARG A 76 18.69 -1.37 -26.34
C ARG A 76 17.60 -1.69 -27.34
N VAL A 77 16.35 -1.46 -26.94
CA VAL A 77 15.20 -1.56 -27.85
C VAL A 77 15.02 -0.22 -28.58
N PRO A 78 14.95 -0.18 -29.92
CA PRO A 78 14.63 1.02 -30.66
C PRO A 78 13.26 1.59 -30.25
N LEU A 79 13.16 2.92 -30.15
CA LEU A 79 11.90 3.60 -29.81
C LEU A 79 10.74 3.18 -30.73
N SER A 80 11.00 2.89 -32.01
CA SER A 80 9.99 2.42 -32.95
C SER A 80 9.39 1.05 -32.58
N GLU A 81 10.18 0.15 -31.99
CA GLU A 81 9.68 -1.15 -31.54
C GLU A 81 8.83 -0.99 -30.28
N VAL A 82 9.26 -0.16 -29.33
CA VAL A 82 8.48 0.20 -28.14
C VAL A 82 7.13 0.80 -28.55
N LEU A 83 7.12 1.78 -29.46
CA LEU A 83 5.89 2.44 -29.89
C LEU A 83 4.95 1.49 -30.66
N ALA A 84 5.48 0.51 -31.39
CA ALA A 84 4.66 -0.49 -32.06
C ALA A 84 3.94 -1.41 -31.07
N GLU A 85 4.66 -1.87 -30.03
CA GLU A 85 4.07 -2.67 -28.95
C GLU A 85 2.99 -1.90 -28.18
N TYR A 86 3.27 -0.65 -27.80
CA TYR A 86 2.29 0.22 -27.15
C TYR A 86 1.06 0.51 -28.02
N ALA A 87 1.21 0.57 -29.35
CA ALA A 87 0.07 0.77 -30.26
C ALA A 87 -0.88 -0.44 -30.28
N ASP A 88 -0.33 -1.65 -30.18
CA ASP A 88 -1.12 -2.88 -30.05
C ASP A 88 -1.85 -2.93 -28.69
N ASP A 89 -1.20 -2.51 -27.61
CA ASP A 89 -1.81 -2.41 -26.27
C ASP A 89 -2.91 -1.34 -26.20
N LEU A 90 -2.70 -0.17 -26.80
CA LEU A 90 -3.71 0.90 -26.84
C LEU A 90 -4.94 0.50 -27.66
N ALA A 91 -4.74 -0.29 -28.72
CA ALA A 91 -5.83 -0.88 -29.50
C ALA A 91 -6.62 -1.94 -28.70
N ALA A 92 -5.98 -2.61 -27.73
CA ALA A 92 -6.63 -3.55 -26.82
C ALA A 92 -7.44 -2.86 -25.70
N TYR A 93 -7.09 -1.62 -25.33
CA TYR A 93 -7.77 -0.82 -24.30
C TYR A 93 -8.09 0.61 -24.79
N PRO A 94 -9.08 0.79 -25.69
CA PRO A 94 -9.32 2.07 -26.36
C PRO A 94 -9.86 3.21 -25.48
N ASP A 95 -10.22 2.95 -24.22
CA ASP A 95 -10.92 3.91 -23.33
C ASP A 95 -10.01 4.68 -22.36
N VAL A 96 -8.68 4.61 -22.49
CA VAL A 96 -7.76 5.28 -21.53
C VAL A 96 -7.67 6.81 -21.70
N ASP A 97 -8.25 7.38 -22.76
CA ASP A 97 -8.20 8.82 -23.09
C ASP A 97 -9.58 9.52 -23.01
N ALA A 98 -10.42 9.15 -22.06
CA ALA A 98 -11.63 9.91 -21.74
C ALA A 98 -11.69 10.32 -20.26
N ARG A 99 -10.77 11.19 -19.83
CA ARG A 99 -11.01 12.17 -18.75
C ARG A 99 -10.03 13.33 -18.78
#